data_AF-A0A7X5IU80-F1
#
_entry.id   AF-A0A7X5IU80-F1
#
_cell.length_a   1.000
_cell.length_b   1.000
_cell.length_c   1.000
_cell.angle_alpha   90.00
_cell.angle_beta   90.00
_cell.angle_gamma   90.00
#
_symmetry.space_group_name_H-M   'P 1'
#
loop_
_entity.id
_entity.type
_entity.pdbx_description
1 polymer ?
#
loop_
_entity_poly.entity_id
_entity_poly.type
_entity_poly.pdbx_seq_one_letter_code
_entity_poly.pdbx_strand_id
1 'polypeptide(L)'
;MTALSGECSPDILSRLGIGPSYGEKLVTKLKDEGLLKTHYKDRLRGYRLACGGKKLLLAQNPERFSFYLSGNTETNHPRSGYPRRLRLQQASHIYAMLLNAGITFFRDEKPLIFREEPQAGESVRMPLPIFYHSREVKELGTEAVKIGNSRIMGILFAPGCIYALFHTGTAPIKWEYQTELRVKTFLSHHISRGILSRGSIEPCYHPDTPIRLLFIGSGMDTALKLMESTGGFQKSYFCLDSSFDYFHYVPDDAAGETTLRLLCSPALQKALRSLLLSDLEPPCPDYGLEHDAVSEGMPVLLAFDFDMLRLSRFRTALSFHGLAGNLVCFDFQKPVLQQYFGDAAAIETIDLYKFERRFLH
;
A
#
# COMPACT_ATOMS: atom_id res chain seq x y z
N MET A 1 -15.17 1.05 9.97
CA MET A 1 -14.08 1.95 9.54
C MET A 1 -13.69 2.99 10.58
N THR A 2 -14.59 3.88 11.04
CA THR A 2 -14.24 4.94 12.00
C THR A 2 -13.62 4.43 13.31
N ALA A 3 -14.06 3.28 13.83
CA ALA A 3 -13.43 2.67 15.01
C ALA A 3 -11.96 2.30 14.76
N LEU A 4 -11.67 1.69 13.61
CA LEU A 4 -10.35 1.15 13.26
C LEU A 4 -9.34 2.28 13.01
N SER A 5 -9.78 3.33 12.32
CA SER A 5 -8.93 4.46 11.95
C SER A 5 -8.89 5.57 13.01
N GLY A 6 -9.83 5.61 13.96
CA GLY A 6 -9.98 6.67 14.96
C GLY A 6 -10.62 7.96 14.44
N GLU A 7 -10.17 8.42 13.28
CA GLU A 7 -10.82 9.47 12.49
C GLU A 7 -10.94 8.99 11.04
N CYS A 8 -12.15 9.09 10.49
CA CYS A 8 -12.47 8.58 9.16
C CYS A 8 -12.65 9.73 8.19
N SER A 9 -12.06 9.64 6.99
CA SER A 9 -12.35 10.59 5.92
C SER A 9 -13.81 10.45 5.46
N PRO A 10 -14.51 11.55 5.16
CA PRO A 10 -15.82 11.49 4.52
C PRO A 10 -15.79 10.85 3.12
N ASP A 11 -14.67 10.96 2.42
CA ASP A 11 -14.56 10.58 1.01
C ASP A 11 -14.66 9.06 0.81
N ILE A 12 -14.33 8.28 1.86
CA ILE A 12 -14.38 6.82 1.78
C ILE A 12 -15.81 6.24 1.76
N LEU A 13 -16.85 7.03 2.06
CA LEU A 13 -18.24 6.53 2.08
C LEU A 13 -18.62 5.92 0.73
N SER A 14 -18.27 6.59 -0.37
CA SER A 14 -18.50 6.10 -1.73
C SER A 14 -17.84 4.75 -1.96
N ARG A 15 -16.62 4.56 -1.46
CA ARG A 15 -15.85 3.31 -1.56
C ARG A 15 -16.39 2.17 -0.71
N LEU A 16 -17.21 2.48 0.31
CA LEU A 16 -17.93 1.49 1.09
C LEU A 16 -19.28 1.09 0.45
N GLY A 17 -19.52 1.50 -0.81
CA GLY A 17 -20.80 1.27 -1.50
C GLY A 17 -21.94 2.17 -1.00
N ILE A 18 -21.63 3.22 -0.23
CA ILE A 18 -22.63 4.14 0.32
C ILE A 18 -22.73 5.35 -0.62
N GLY A 19 -23.80 5.38 -1.43
CA GLY A 19 -24.06 6.47 -2.37
C GLY A 19 -24.23 7.84 -1.68
N PRO A 20 -23.93 8.97 -2.35
CA PRO A 20 -23.84 10.29 -1.70
C PRO A 20 -25.12 10.71 -0.95
N SER A 21 -26.29 10.59 -1.59
CA SER A 21 -27.57 11.02 -1.00
C SER A 21 -27.99 10.17 0.20
N TYR A 22 -27.70 8.87 0.17
CA TYR A 22 -27.95 7.97 1.28
C TYR A 22 -26.91 8.17 2.39
N GLY A 23 -25.65 8.39 2.02
CA GLY A 23 -24.54 8.63 2.94
C GLY A 23 -24.76 9.85 3.83
N GLU A 24 -25.25 10.96 3.27
CA GLU A 24 -25.57 12.15 4.07
C GLU A 24 -26.70 11.89 5.08
N LYS A 25 -27.76 11.19 4.66
CA LYS A 25 -28.87 10.81 5.55
C LYS A 25 -28.41 9.87 6.65
N LEU A 26 -27.60 8.86 6.30
CA LEU A 26 -27.03 7.91 7.24
C LEU A 26 -26.13 8.61 8.27
N VAL A 27 -25.21 9.46 7.82
CA VAL A 27 -24.32 10.22 8.71
C VAL A 27 -25.11 11.15 9.62
N THR A 28 -26.15 11.81 9.12
CA THR A 28 -27.04 12.67 9.92
C THR A 28 -27.73 11.85 11.00
N LYS A 29 -28.36 10.72 10.65
CA LYS A 29 -29.00 9.82 11.61
C LYS A 29 -28.02 9.33 12.69
N LEU A 30 -26.82 8.89 12.31
CA LEU A 30 -25.80 8.43 13.25
C LEU A 30 -25.32 9.54 14.19
N LYS A 31 -25.34 10.81 13.76
CA LYS A 31 -25.02 11.95 14.62
C LYS A 31 -26.16 12.27 15.58
N ASP A 32 -27.40 12.23 15.11
CA ASP A 32 -28.60 12.49 15.93
C ASP A 32 -28.74 11.44 17.03
N GLU A 33 -28.40 10.18 16.74
CA GLU A 33 -28.33 9.09 17.71
C GLU A 33 -27.10 9.16 18.64
N GLY A 34 -26.23 10.16 18.49
CA GLY A 34 -25.02 10.32 19.30
C GLY A 34 -23.99 9.20 19.11
N LEU A 35 -23.99 8.54 17.94
CA LEU A 35 -23.04 7.48 17.59
C LEU A 35 -21.80 8.02 16.89
N LEU A 36 -21.98 9.06 16.07
CA LEU A 36 -20.93 9.70 15.30
C LEU A 36 -20.85 11.21 15.62
N LYS A 37 -19.70 11.82 15.37
CA LYS A 37 -19.55 13.28 15.36
C LYS A 37 -18.67 13.72 14.20
N THR A 38 -18.99 14.87 13.63
CA THR A 38 -18.12 15.56 12.67
C THR A 38 -17.10 16.37 13.45
N HIS A 39 -15.83 16.20 13.11
CA HIS A 39 -14.75 17.04 13.60
C HIS A 39 -14.16 17.79 12.41
N TYR A 40 -14.24 19.13 12.44
CA TYR A 40 -13.72 20.00 11.42
C TYR A 40 -12.77 21.01 12.06
N LYS A 41 -11.50 20.94 11.68
CA LYS A 41 -10.43 21.83 12.13
C LYS A 41 -9.29 21.79 11.12
N ASP A 42 -8.58 22.90 10.93
CA ASP A 42 -7.43 23.01 10.01
C ASP A 42 -7.78 22.59 8.57
N ARG A 43 -9.02 22.92 8.15
CA ARG A 43 -9.63 22.52 6.86
C ARG A 43 -9.76 21.00 6.63
N LEU A 44 -9.43 20.19 7.62
CA LEU A 44 -9.59 18.74 7.59
C LEU A 44 -10.93 18.36 8.23
N ARG A 45 -11.86 17.83 7.44
CA ARG A 45 -13.15 17.28 7.91
C ARG A 45 -12.99 15.78 8.14
N GLY A 46 -13.44 15.27 9.28
CA GLY A 46 -13.43 13.84 9.56
C GLY A 46 -14.56 13.42 10.48
N TYR A 47 -14.92 12.14 10.40
CA TYR A 47 -15.87 11.51 11.30
C TYR A 47 -15.13 10.81 12.44
N ARG A 48 -15.61 11.00 13.67
CA ARG A 48 -15.12 10.30 14.88
C ARG A 48 -16.30 9.63 15.57
N LEU A 49 -16.05 8.55 16.29
CA LEU A 49 -17.08 7.98 17.16
C LEU A 49 -17.37 8.89 18.34
N ALA A 50 -18.66 9.05 18.65
CA ALA A 50 -19.12 9.59 19.91
C ALA A 50 -19.19 8.48 20.98
N CYS A 51 -19.46 8.84 22.24
CA CYS A 51 -19.45 7.89 23.35
C CYS A 51 -20.46 6.74 23.13
N GLY A 52 -21.66 7.07 22.63
CA GLY A 52 -22.69 6.08 22.29
C GLY A 52 -22.20 5.08 21.25
N GLY A 53 -21.57 5.57 20.16
CA GLY A 53 -21.05 4.73 19.09
C GLY A 53 -19.95 3.76 19.55
N LYS A 54 -19.06 4.22 20.43
CA LYS A 54 -18.04 3.33 21.00
C LYS A 54 -18.65 2.23 21.86
N LYS A 55 -19.60 2.57 22.74
CA LYS A 55 -20.30 1.62 23.60
C LYS A 55 -21.08 0.59 22.78
N LEU A 56 -21.80 1.05 21.75
CA LEU A 56 -22.56 0.19 20.84
C LEU A 56 -21.65 -0.86 20.18
N LEU A 57 -20.54 -0.42 19.58
CA LEU A 57 -19.62 -1.32 18.89
C LEU A 57 -18.94 -2.32 19.84
N LEU A 58 -18.51 -1.86 21.02
CA LEU A 58 -17.92 -2.74 22.03
C LEU A 58 -18.92 -3.76 22.59
N ALA A 59 -20.21 -3.41 22.69
CA ALA A 59 -21.26 -4.32 23.12
C ALA A 59 -21.60 -5.36 22.04
N GLN A 60 -21.57 -4.98 20.76
CA GLN A 60 -21.94 -5.87 19.66
C GLN A 60 -20.81 -6.80 19.21
N ASN A 61 -19.57 -6.31 19.15
CA ASN A 61 -18.42 -7.09 18.71
C ASN A 61 -17.13 -6.66 19.46
N PRO A 62 -16.97 -7.08 20.73
CA PRO A 62 -15.83 -6.68 21.54
C PRO A 62 -14.49 -7.17 20.98
N GLU A 63 -14.45 -8.35 20.36
CA GLU A 63 -13.24 -8.93 19.77
C GLU A 63 -12.67 -8.03 18.67
N ARG A 64 -13.54 -7.51 17.79
CA ARG A 64 -13.14 -6.59 16.72
C ARG A 64 -12.68 -5.22 17.23
N PHE A 65 -13.33 -4.68 18.25
CA PHE A 65 -13.21 -3.25 18.58
C PHE A 65 -12.39 -2.92 19.83
N SER A 66 -12.21 -3.87 20.76
CA SER A 66 -11.49 -3.64 22.02
C SER A 66 -10.08 -3.07 21.81
N PHE A 67 -9.33 -3.62 20.85
CA PHE A 67 -7.99 -3.13 20.51
C PHE A 67 -8.00 -1.64 20.12
N TYR A 68 -9.03 -1.16 19.42
CA TYR A 68 -9.07 0.20 18.90
C TYR A 68 -9.75 1.20 19.86
N LEU A 69 -10.72 0.74 20.65
CA LEU A 69 -11.59 1.59 21.47
C LEU A 69 -11.32 1.52 22.98
N SER A 70 -10.29 0.78 23.40
CA SER A 70 -9.86 0.70 24.80
C SER A 70 -8.53 1.43 25.04
N GLY A 71 -8.28 1.79 26.31
CA GLY A 71 -7.04 2.41 26.76
C GLY A 71 -6.78 3.81 26.19
N ASN A 72 -5.56 4.32 26.39
CA ASN A 72 -5.12 5.64 25.93
C ASN A 72 -4.46 5.57 24.53
N THR A 73 -5.24 5.15 23.53
CA THR A 73 -4.76 4.93 22.15
C THR A 73 -5.20 6.07 21.23
N GLU A 74 -4.48 6.32 20.13
CA GLU A 74 -4.86 7.38 19.18
C GLU A 74 -6.19 7.11 18.48
N THR A 75 -6.59 5.84 18.35
CA THR A 75 -7.88 5.46 17.77
C THR A 75 -9.04 5.69 18.74
N ASN A 76 -8.82 5.46 20.04
CA ASN A 76 -9.82 5.74 21.07
C ASN A 76 -9.89 7.24 21.41
N HIS A 77 -8.76 7.90 21.57
CA HIS A 77 -8.66 9.32 21.91
C HIS A 77 -7.87 10.10 20.84
N PRO A 78 -8.46 10.30 19.64
CA PRO A 78 -7.78 11.02 18.56
C PRO A 78 -7.41 12.44 18.97
N ARG A 79 -6.11 12.75 18.96
CA ARG A 79 -5.62 14.10 19.21
C ARG A 79 -6.06 15.06 18.08
N SER A 80 -6.10 16.35 18.38
CA SER A 80 -6.62 17.35 17.44
C SER A 80 -5.56 17.97 16.51
N GLY A 81 -4.29 17.55 16.61
CA GLY A 81 -3.21 18.07 15.78
C GLY A 81 -3.29 17.58 14.34
N TYR A 82 -3.16 18.48 13.37
CA TYR A 82 -3.34 18.19 11.95
C TYR A 82 -2.56 16.97 11.43
N PRO A 83 -1.22 16.82 11.64
CA PRO A 83 -0.48 15.68 11.08
C PRO A 83 -0.96 14.32 11.59
N ARG A 84 -1.39 14.25 12.86
CA ARG A 84 -1.91 13.02 13.45
C ARG A 84 -3.28 12.69 12.88
N ARG A 85 -4.17 13.68 12.78
CA ARG A 85 -5.50 13.51 12.19
C ARG A 85 -5.44 13.07 10.73
N LEU A 86 -4.57 13.71 9.95
CA LEU A 86 -4.35 13.33 8.55
C LEU A 86 -3.93 11.86 8.45
N ARG A 87 -2.99 11.41 9.30
CA ARG A 87 -2.58 10.00 9.34
C ARG A 87 -3.70 9.04 9.69
N LEU A 88 -4.60 9.40 10.61
CA LEU A 88 -5.79 8.61 10.93
C LEU A 88 -6.74 8.51 9.72
N GLN A 89 -6.95 9.62 9.00
CA GLN A 89 -7.75 9.59 7.78
C GLN A 89 -7.08 8.75 6.68
N GLN A 90 -5.77 8.88 6.47
CA GLN A 90 -5.00 8.02 5.55
C GLN A 90 -5.15 6.53 5.90
N ALA A 91 -5.18 6.16 7.18
CA ALA A 91 -5.49 4.78 7.59
C ALA A 91 -6.90 4.35 7.15
N SER A 92 -7.90 5.24 7.24
CA SER A 92 -9.26 4.94 6.75
C SER A 92 -9.32 4.69 5.24
N HIS A 93 -8.50 5.42 4.46
CA HIS A 93 -8.36 5.20 3.04
C HIS A 93 -7.74 3.82 2.76
N ILE A 94 -6.62 3.50 3.41
CA ILE A 94 -5.99 2.18 3.30
C ILE A 94 -6.97 1.05 3.63
N TYR A 95 -7.72 1.14 4.73
CA TYR A 95 -8.69 0.11 5.08
C TYR A 95 -9.80 -0.06 4.04
N ALA A 96 -10.28 1.02 3.42
CA ALA A 96 -11.24 0.91 2.33
C ALA A 96 -10.62 0.25 1.09
N MET A 97 -9.37 0.57 0.73
CA MET A 97 -8.69 -0.08 -0.38
C MET A 97 -8.47 -1.57 -0.13
N LEU A 98 -8.02 -1.93 1.08
CA LEU A 98 -7.83 -3.33 1.48
C LEU A 98 -9.14 -4.11 1.44
N LEU A 99 -10.23 -3.51 1.91
CA LEU A 99 -11.57 -4.10 1.86
C LEU A 99 -11.99 -4.40 0.41
N ASN A 100 -11.87 -3.43 -0.48
CA ASN A 100 -12.27 -3.56 -1.88
C ASN A 100 -11.34 -4.49 -2.68
N ALA A 101 -10.05 -4.54 -2.33
CA ALA A 101 -9.10 -5.50 -2.88
C ALA A 101 -9.33 -6.94 -2.38
N GLY A 102 -10.14 -7.15 -1.34
CA GLY A 102 -10.39 -8.46 -0.73
C GLY A 102 -9.25 -8.93 0.18
N ILE A 103 -8.50 -8.01 0.76
CA ILE A 103 -7.34 -8.30 1.61
C ILE A 103 -7.76 -8.33 3.07
N THR A 104 -7.37 -9.39 3.80
CA THR A 104 -7.70 -9.53 5.23
C THR A 104 -6.96 -8.47 6.06
N PHE A 105 -7.67 -7.66 6.84
CA PHE A 105 -7.04 -6.65 7.71
C PHE A 105 -7.69 -6.48 9.09
N PHE A 106 -8.89 -7.02 9.31
CA PHE A 106 -9.55 -6.96 10.62
C PHE A 106 -8.77 -7.80 11.62
N ARG A 107 -8.41 -7.20 12.77
CA ARG A 107 -7.54 -7.86 13.76
C ARG A 107 -8.08 -9.21 14.25
N ASP A 108 -9.38 -9.32 14.45
CA ASP A 108 -10.09 -10.52 14.90
C ASP A 108 -10.14 -11.65 13.85
N GLU A 109 -9.91 -11.34 12.57
CA GLU A 109 -9.87 -12.33 11.47
C GLU A 109 -8.44 -12.81 11.18
N LYS A 110 -7.44 -12.27 11.90
CA LYS A 110 -6.03 -12.49 11.62
C LYS A 110 -5.35 -13.25 12.75
N PRO A 111 -4.38 -14.11 12.43
CA PRO A 111 -3.50 -14.65 13.45
C PRO A 111 -2.68 -13.54 14.13
N LEU A 112 -2.48 -13.66 15.43
CA LEU A 112 -1.77 -12.66 16.21
C LEU A 112 -0.27 -13.02 16.32
N ILE A 113 0.46 -12.73 15.24
CA ILE A 113 1.88 -13.07 15.06
C ILE A 113 2.85 -12.07 15.72
N PHE A 114 2.42 -10.83 15.94
CA PHE A 114 3.24 -9.78 16.56
C PHE A 114 2.99 -9.75 18.07
N ARG A 115 3.70 -10.59 18.82
CA ARG A 115 3.61 -10.70 20.29
C ARG A 115 4.98 -10.98 20.89
N GLU A 116 5.23 -10.49 22.10
CA GLU A 116 6.50 -10.71 22.80
C GLU A 116 6.76 -12.19 23.13
N GLU A 117 5.70 -12.95 23.47
CA GLU A 117 5.79 -14.39 23.72
C GLU A 117 5.24 -15.18 22.52
N PRO A 118 6.07 -15.98 21.83
CA PRO A 118 5.60 -16.83 20.73
C PRO A 118 4.72 -17.96 21.27
N GLN A 119 3.70 -18.36 20.50
CA GLN A 119 2.95 -19.58 20.81
C GLN A 119 3.89 -20.79 20.64
N ALA A 120 4.02 -21.60 21.68
CA ALA A 120 4.86 -22.77 21.65
C ALA A 120 4.26 -23.84 20.72
N GLY A 121 4.99 -24.19 19.65
CA GLY A 121 4.89 -25.50 18.98
C GLY A 121 3.91 -25.64 17.81
N GLU A 122 3.13 -24.62 17.44
CA GLU A 122 2.20 -24.71 16.31
C GLU A 122 2.47 -23.64 15.24
N SER A 123 2.57 -24.09 13.98
CA SER A 123 2.67 -23.21 12.81
C SER A 123 1.36 -22.47 12.60
N VAL A 124 1.46 -21.15 12.46
CA VAL A 124 0.30 -20.28 12.31
C VAL A 124 -0.06 -20.13 10.83
N ARG A 125 -1.24 -20.61 10.44
CA ARG A 125 -1.74 -20.45 9.07
C ARG A 125 -2.14 -18.99 8.80
N MET A 126 -1.52 -18.37 7.80
CA MET A 126 -1.80 -17.01 7.36
C MET A 126 -2.68 -17.01 6.10
N PRO A 127 -3.89 -16.41 6.15
CA PRO A 127 -4.73 -16.26 4.96
C PRO A 127 -4.19 -15.13 4.07
N LEU A 128 -3.13 -15.42 3.30
CA LEU A 128 -2.52 -14.43 2.40
C LEU A 128 -3.46 -14.08 1.23
N PRO A 129 -3.53 -12.80 0.82
CA PRO A 129 -2.85 -11.63 1.39
C PRO A 129 -3.49 -11.11 2.69
N ILE A 130 -2.65 -10.59 3.59
CA ILE A 130 -3.05 -10.14 4.94
C ILE A 130 -2.25 -8.91 5.39
N PHE A 131 -2.94 -7.92 5.93
CA PHE A 131 -2.35 -6.66 6.38
C PHE A 131 -2.33 -6.54 7.90
N TYR A 132 -1.21 -6.06 8.45
CA TYR A 132 -1.06 -5.67 9.86
C TYR A 132 -0.72 -4.20 9.96
N HIS A 133 -1.53 -3.44 10.68
CA HIS A 133 -1.29 -2.03 10.92
C HIS A 133 -0.03 -1.84 11.77
N SER A 134 0.67 -0.71 11.59
CA SER A 134 1.93 -0.42 12.31
C SER A 134 1.80 -0.49 13.84
N ARG A 135 0.58 -0.30 14.37
CA ARG A 135 0.28 -0.44 15.80
C ARG A 135 0.30 -1.90 16.27
N GLU A 136 -0.12 -2.84 15.43
CA GLU A 136 -0.06 -4.28 15.72
C GLU A 136 1.41 -4.73 15.73
N VAL A 137 2.23 -4.26 14.78
CA VAL A 137 3.68 -4.55 14.74
C VAL A 137 4.39 -4.10 16.01
N LYS A 138 3.95 -2.97 16.60
CA LYS A 138 4.49 -2.43 17.84
C LYS A 138 4.19 -3.27 19.08
N GLU A 139 3.34 -4.29 18.99
CA GLU A 139 3.11 -5.26 20.08
C GLU A 139 4.28 -6.24 20.28
N LEU A 140 5.29 -6.24 19.40
CA LEU A 140 6.59 -6.88 19.65
C LEU A 140 7.46 -6.14 20.69
N GLY A 141 6.94 -5.06 21.29
CA GLY A 141 7.60 -4.36 22.37
C GLY A 141 8.93 -3.75 21.98
N THR A 142 9.98 -4.09 22.73
CA THR A 142 11.32 -3.50 22.59
C THR A 142 11.94 -3.70 21.20
N GLU A 143 11.60 -4.79 20.50
CA GLU A 143 12.12 -5.04 19.16
C GLU A 143 11.58 -4.03 18.13
N ALA A 144 10.30 -3.65 18.27
CA ALA A 144 9.65 -2.70 17.37
C ALA A 144 10.07 -1.23 17.60
N VAL A 145 10.76 -0.93 18.72
CA VAL A 145 11.27 0.42 19.00
C VAL A 145 12.22 0.89 17.89
N LYS A 146 12.98 -0.04 17.28
CA LYS A 146 13.93 0.24 16.19
C LYS A 146 13.28 0.87 14.96
N ILE A 147 11.99 0.58 14.74
CA ILE A 147 11.19 1.10 13.63
C ILE A 147 10.15 2.13 14.10
N GLY A 148 10.18 2.54 15.37
CA GLY A 148 9.14 3.36 15.99
C GLY A 148 8.93 4.73 15.34
N ASN A 149 9.98 5.27 14.73
CA ASN A 149 9.99 6.58 14.03
C ASN A 149 9.62 6.46 12.53
N SER A 150 9.51 5.25 11.98
CA SER A 150 9.12 5.05 10.59
C SER A 150 7.71 5.58 10.34
N ARG A 151 7.48 6.07 9.13
CA ARG A 151 6.15 6.51 8.68
C ARG A 151 5.30 5.38 8.12
N ILE A 152 5.77 4.14 8.13
CA ILE A 152 5.03 2.96 7.67
C ILE A 152 3.62 2.92 8.28
N MET A 153 2.60 2.71 7.46
CA MET A 153 1.21 2.55 7.89
C MET A 153 0.93 1.12 8.35
N GLY A 154 1.62 0.16 7.75
CA GLY A 154 1.59 -1.25 8.16
C GLY A 154 2.35 -2.13 7.19
N ILE A 155 2.30 -3.43 7.45
CA ILE A 155 2.95 -4.47 6.65
C ILE A 155 1.86 -5.30 5.97
N LEU A 156 1.97 -5.46 4.66
CA LEU A 156 1.12 -6.34 3.87
C LEU A 156 1.90 -7.57 3.45
N PHE A 157 1.50 -8.72 3.97
CA PHE A 157 2.03 -10.02 3.61
C PHE A 157 1.26 -10.56 2.41
N ALA A 158 1.97 -10.89 1.33
CA ALA A 158 1.41 -11.45 0.11
C ALA A 158 2.15 -12.73 -0.26
N PRO A 159 1.56 -13.64 -1.06
CA PRO A 159 2.27 -14.82 -1.52
C PRO A 159 3.56 -14.42 -2.26
N GLY A 160 4.70 -14.86 -1.74
CA GLY A 160 6.03 -14.63 -2.34
C GLY A 160 6.65 -13.25 -2.12
N CYS A 161 6.02 -12.31 -1.39
CA CYS A 161 6.61 -11.00 -1.10
C CYS A 161 5.98 -10.32 0.13
N ILE A 162 6.69 -9.33 0.69
CA ILE A 162 6.19 -8.52 1.81
C ILE A 162 6.26 -7.05 1.44
N TYR A 163 5.17 -6.32 1.60
CA TYR A 163 5.11 -4.89 1.33
C TYR A 163 5.17 -4.07 2.62
N ALA A 164 6.14 -3.17 2.71
CA ALA A 164 6.12 -2.05 3.64
C ALA A 164 5.24 -0.94 3.04
N LEU A 165 4.06 -0.71 3.64
CA LEU A 165 3.02 0.16 3.07
C LEU A 165 3.10 1.56 3.66
N PHE A 166 3.18 2.57 2.77
CA PHE A 166 3.19 3.99 3.13
C PHE A 166 2.04 4.73 2.45
N HIS A 167 1.56 5.80 3.09
CA HIS A 167 0.61 6.72 2.48
C HIS A 167 1.27 8.09 2.30
N THR A 168 1.45 8.53 1.06
CA THR A 168 2.14 9.79 0.75
C THR A 168 1.16 10.96 0.61
N GLY A 169 -0.12 10.70 0.35
CA GLY A 169 -1.11 11.75 0.13
C GLY A 169 -0.92 12.36 -1.26
N THR A 170 -0.80 13.69 -1.34
CA THR A 170 -0.76 14.46 -2.60
C THR A 170 0.64 14.98 -2.97
N ALA A 171 1.65 14.66 -2.15
CA ALA A 171 3.01 15.20 -2.26
C ALA A 171 4.04 14.19 -1.73
N PRO A 172 5.34 14.37 -2.03
CA PRO A 172 6.40 13.54 -1.47
C PRO A 172 6.37 13.55 0.07
N ILE A 173 6.45 12.36 0.67
CA ILE A 173 6.47 12.20 2.12
C ILE A 173 7.83 12.64 2.70
N LYS A 174 7.85 13.06 3.96
CA LYS A 174 9.11 13.15 4.71
C LYS A 174 9.76 11.77 4.78
N TRP A 175 11.03 11.69 4.42
CA TRP A 175 11.74 10.43 4.26
C TRP A 175 13.07 10.47 4.99
N GLU A 176 13.41 9.37 5.65
CA GLU A 176 14.69 9.22 6.32
C GLU A 176 15.24 7.83 5.99
N TYR A 177 16.18 7.79 5.04
CA TYR A 177 16.77 6.56 4.50
C TYR A 177 17.14 5.53 5.59
N GLN A 178 17.84 5.98 6.64
CA GLN A 178 18.29 5.10 7.72
C GLN A 178 17.13 4.50 8.53
N THR A 179 16.05 5.27 8.74
CA THR A 179 14.87 4.79 9.47
C THR A 179 14.11 3.76 8.65
N GLU A 180 13.97 3.99 7.34
CA GLU A 180 13.20 3.08 6.48
C GLU A 180 14.01 1.83 6.10
N LEU A 181 15.34 1.93 5.99
CA LEU A 181 16.22 0.76 5.88
C LEU A 181 16.12 -0.15 7.11
N ARG A 182 15.98 0.41 8.32
CA ARG A 182 15.73 -0.39 9.54
C ARG A 182 14.43 -1.18 9.46
N VAL A 183 13.41 -0.69 8.76
CA VAL A 183 12.17 -1.46 8.53
C VAL A 183 12.46 -2.69 7.66
N LYS A 184 13.20 -2.53 6.55
CA LYS A 184 13.63 -3.66 5.71
C LYS A 184 14.44 -4.67 6.53
N THR A 185 15.45 -4.20 7.27
CA THR A 185 16.29 -5.08 8.11
C THR A 185 15.50 -5.78 9.21
N PHE A 186 14.55 -5.09 9.84
CA PHE A 186 13.66 -5.67 10.84
C PHE A 186 12.84 -6.82 10.26
N LEU A 187 12.24 -6.63 9.09
CA LEU A 187 11.48 -7.68 8.41
C LEU A 187 12.37 -8.85 7.98
N SER A 188 13.53 -8.58 7.38
CA SER A 188 14.49 -9.63 7.00
C SER A 188 14.93 -10.47 8.20
N HIS A 189 15.14 -9.84 9.36
CA HIS A 189 15.47 -10.52 10.60
C HIS A 189 14.34 -11.48 11.02
N HIS A 190 13.09 -11.02 11.03
CA HIS A 190 11.96 -11.85 11.43
C HIS A 190 11.65 -12.99 10.45
N ILE A 191 11.88 -12.80 9.15
CA ILE A 191 11.80 -13.88 8.14
C ILE A 191 12.85 -14.94 8.41
N SER A 192 14.08 -14.52 8.74
CA SER A 192 15.20 -15.46 8.87
C SER A 192 15.20 -16.21 10.20
N ARG A 193 14.86 -15.53 11.29
CA ARG A 193 15.10 -16.03 12.66
C ARG A 193 13.99 -15.72 13.67
N GLY A 194 12.98 -14.95 13.29
CA GLY A 194 11.95 -14.48 14.22
C GLY A 194 10.58 -15.07 13.94
N ILE A 195 9.54 -14.28 14.21
CA ILE A 195 8.13 -14.67 14.13
C ILE A 195 7.64 -15.13 12.75
N LEU A 196 8.40 -14.84 11.68
CA LEU A 196 8.07 -15.23 10.30
C LEU A 196 8.96 -16.38 9.80
N SER A 197 9.77 -16.96 10.68
CA SER A 197 10.70 -18.03 10.33
C SER A 197 9.98 -19.33 10.00
N ARG A 198 10.69 -20.23 9.31
CA ARG A 198 10.17 -21.52 8.90
C ARG A 198 9.65 -22.32 10.09
N GLY A 199 8.42 -22.83 10.00
CA GLY A 199 7.74 -23.55 11.08
C GLY A 199 6.95 -22.68 12.04
N SER A 200 7.11 -21.34 11.98
CA SER A 200 6.29 -20.40 12.75
C SER A 200 5.01 -20.00 12.02
N ILE A 201 5.05 -19.95 10.68
CA ILE A 201 3.93 -19.55 9.83
C ILE A 201 3.80 -20.44 8.59
N GLU A 202 2.58 -20.55 8.08
CA GLU A 202 2.26 -21.21 6.82
C GLU A 202 1.37 -20.33 5.92
N PRO A 203 1.75 -20.04 4.65
CA PRO A 203 2.99 -20.47 3.99
C PRO A 203 4.22 -19.73 4.54
N CYS A 204 5.37 -20.40 4.54
CA CYS A 204 6.62 -19.83 5.05
C CYS A 204 7.29 -18.89 4.04
N TYR A 205 7.88 -17.81 4.53
CA TYR A 205 8.76 -16.96 3.74
C TYR A 205 10.19 -17.49 3.78
N HIS A 206 10.86 -17.52 2.63
CA HIS A 206 12.27 -17.85 2.53
C HIS A 206 13.12 -16.59 2.82
N PRO A 207 14.36 -16.68 3.35
CA PRO A 207 15.19 -15.50 3.65
C PRO A 207 15.45 -14.54 2.49
N ASP A 208 15.32 -15.00 1.25
CA ASP A 208 15.41 -14.20 0.01
C ASP A 208 14.08 -13.57 -0.42
N THR A 209 13.01 -13.75 0.36
CA THR A 209 11.69 -13.18 0.07
C THR A 209 11.83 -11.67 -0.11
N PRO A 210 11.43 -11.11 -1.26
CA PRO A 210 11.56 -9.69 -1.51
C PRO A 210 10.68 -8.89 -0.56
N ILE A 211 11.31 -7.94 0.14
CA ILE A 211 10.63 -6.88 0.88
C ILE A 211 10.57 -5.66 -0.02
N ARG A 212 9.35 -5.31 -0.41
CA ARG A 212 9.03 -4.26 -1.37
C ARG A 212 8.44 -3.06 -0.65
N LEU A 213 8.62 -1.87 -1.20
CA LEU A 213 7.88 -0.71 -0.76
C LEU A 213 6.61 -0.55 -1.60
N LEU A 214 5.51 -0.18 -0.94
CA LEU A 214 4.27 0.19 -1.60
C LEU A 214 3.81 1.58 -1.12
N PHE A 215 3.75 2.54 -2.04
CA PHE A 215 3.12 3.84 -1.81
C PHE A 215 1.67 3.84 -2.26
N ILE A 216 0.82 4.40 -1.40
CA ILE A 216 -0.53 4.84 -1.74
C ILE A 216 -0.53 6.37 -1.76
N GLY A 217 -1.01 6.97 -2.86
CA GLY A 217 -1.14 8.41 -3.00
C GLY A 217 -2.47 8.79 -3.65
N SER A 218 -2.83 10.08 -3.62
CA SER A 218 -4.17 10.54 -4.00
C SER A 218 -4.53 10.31 -5.47
N GLY A 219 -3.54 10.14 -6.34
CA GLY A 219 -3.74 9.98 -7.78
C GLY A 219 -2.40 9.84 -8.50
N MET A 220 -2.44 9.56 -9.80
CA MET A 220 -1.20 9.32 -10.56
C MET A 220 -0.28 10.55 -10.62
N ASP A 221 -0.81 11.77 -10.53
CA ASP A 221 -0.04 13.01 -10.44
C ASP A 221 0.98 13.00 -9.29
N THR A 222 0.64 12.32 -8.20
CA THR A 222 1.52 12.19 -7.04
C THR A 222 2.65 11.20 -7.30
N ALA A 223 2.42 10.18 -8.12
CA ALA A 223 3.47 9.26 -8.56
C ALA A 223 4.56 10.01 -9.34
N LEU A 224 4.16 10.92 -10.24
CA LEU A 224 5.09 11.77 -10.98
C LEU A 224 5.95 12.61 -10.02
N LYS A 225 5.31 13.31 -9.07
CA LYS A 225 6.01 14.11 -8.06
C LYS A 225 7.01 13.28 -7.26
N LEU A 226 6.71 12.01 -6.96
CA LEU A 226 7.63 11.11 -6.28
C LEU A 226 8.81 10.72 -7.16
N MET A 227 8.56 10.36 -8.43
CA MET A 227 9.60 9.96 -9.38
C MET A 227 10.57 11.12 -9.72
N GLU A 228 10.08 12.36 -9.73
CA GLU A 228 10.88 13.56 -10.00
C GLU A 228 11.47 14.20 -8.74
N SER A 229 11.13 13.69 -7.55
CA SER A 229 11.55 14.31 -6.30
C SER A 229 13.06 14.19 -6.07
N THR A 230 13.71 15.34 -5.83
CA THR A 230 15.12 15.46 -5.47
C THR A 230 15.34 15.52 -3.95
N GLY A 231 14.30 15.22 -3.16
CA GLY A 231 14.33 15.19 -1.69
C GLY A 231 14.08 16.54 -1.02
N GLY A 232 13.86 17.61 -1.80
CA GLY A 232 13.48 18.93 -1.32
C GLY A 232 14.52 19.58 -0.40
N PHE A 233 14.08 20.57 0.39
CA PHE A 233 14.96 21.32 1.30
C PHE A 233 15.64 20.38 2.31
N GLN A 234 16.97 20.50 2.41
CA GLN A 234 17.83 19.66 3.27
C GLN A 234 17.69 18.14 3.03
N LYS A 235 17.19 17.70 1.86
CA LYS A 235 16.96 16.28 1.55
C LYS A 235 16.06 15.59 2.59
N SER A 236 15.09 16.32 3.13
CA SER A 236 14.19 15.85 4.19
C SER A 236 12.94 15.11 3.67
N TYR A 237 12.73 15.14 2.36
CA TYR A 237 11.63 14.47 1.67
C TYR A 237 12.14 13.29 0.84
N PHE A 238 11.21 12.44 0.43
CA PHE A 238 11.50 11.28 -0.40
C PHE A 238 12.25 11.68 -1.66
N CYS A 239 13.32 10.95 -1.97
CA CYS A 239 13.89 10.85 -3.30
C CYS A 239 14.06 9.36 -3.57
N LEU A 240 13.91 8.94 -4.83
CA LEU A 240 14.15 7.54 -5.19
C LEU A 240 15.57 7.15 -4.78
N ASP A 241 15.66 6.15 -3.92
CA ASP A 241 16.90 5.63 -3.36
C ASP A 241 16.95 4.09 -3.52
N SER A 242 17.93 3.46 -2.89
CA SER A 242 18.11 1.99 -2.92
C SER A 242 17.78 1.34 -1.58
N SER A 243 16.93 1.95 -0.74
CA SER A 243 16.53 1.38 0.56
C SER A 243 15.71 0.10 0.39
N PHE A 244 14.90 0.04 -0.68
CA PHE A 244 14.17 -1.15 -1.11
C PHE A 244 14.56 -1.50 -2.55
N ASP A 245 14.33 -2.76 -2.93
CA ASP A 245 14.65 -3.22 -4.28
C ASP A 245 13.54 -2.89 -5.28
N TYR A 246 12.33 -2.63 -4.77
CA TYR A 246 11.11 -2.33 -5.54
C TYR A 246 10.35 -1.17 -4.86
N PHE A 247 9.89 -0.20 -5.66
CA PHE A 247 9.11 0.95 -5.19
C PHE A 247 7.79 1.04 -5.97
N HIS A 248 6.80 0.23 -5.57
CA HIS A 248 5.49 0.24 -6.21
C HIS A 248 4.65 1.45 -5.79
N TYR A 249 3.84 1.94 -6.71
CA TYR A 249 2.85 2.99 -6.44
C TYR A 249 1.46 2.54 -6.87
N VAL A 250 0.45 2.84 -6.05
CA VAL A 250 -0.96 2.72 -6.43
C VAL A 250 -1.73 4.00 -6.07
N PRO A 251 -2.64 4.49 -6.93
CA PRO A 251 -3.52 5.60 -6.59
C PRO A 251 -4.58 5.17 -5.57
N ASP A 252 -5.10 6.10 -4.77
CA ASP A 252 -6.11 5.86 -3.75
C ASP A 252 -7.53 5.89 -4.32
N ASP A 253 -7.77 5.05 -5.32
CA ASP A 253 -9.02 4.91 -6.06
C ASP A 253 -9.27 3.46 -6.49
N ALA A 254 -10.33 3.23 -7.27
CA ALA A 254 -10.69 1.90 -7.77
C ALA A 254 -9.59 1.26 -8.64
N ALA A 255 -8.85 2.04 -9.42
CA ALA A 255 -7.75 1.53 -10.23
C ALA A 255 -6.60 1.02 -9.35
N GLY A 256 -6.32 1.74 -8.24
CA GLY A 256 -5.37 1.28 -7.25
C GLY A 256 -5.84 0.06 -6.46
N GLU A 257 -7.14 -0.08 -6.19
CA GLU A 257 -7.71 -1.30 -5.59
C GLU A 257 -7.49 -2.53 -6.48
N THR A 258 -7.72 -2.41 -7.78
CA THR A 258 -7.45 -3.46 -8.77
C THR A 258 -5.96 -3.75 -8.89
N THR A 259 -5.12 -2.71 -8.93
CA THR A 259 -3.65 -2.88 -8.97
C THR A 259 -3.13 -3.56 -7.71
N LEU A 260 -3.68 -3.22 -6.54
CA LEU A 260 -3.32 -3.86 -5.27
C LEU A 260 -3.65 -5.36 -5.28
N ARG A 261 -4.81 -5.75 -5.83
CA ARG A 261 -5.19 -7.16 -6.02
C ARG A 261 -4.21 -7.89 -6.95
N LEU A 262 -3.79 -7.25 -8.04
CA LEU A 262 -2.77 -7.78 -8.94
C LEU A 262 -1.42 -7.95 -8.23
N LEU A 263 -0.93 -6.93 -7.52
CA LEU A 263 0.34 -6.95 -6.78
C LEU A 263 0.39 -8.05 -5.70
N CYS A 264 -0.76 -8.40 -5.13
CA CYS A 264 -0.89 -9.45 -4.13
C CYS A 264 -1.13 -10.86 -4.71
N SER A 265 -1.23 -11.03 -6.03
CA SER A 265 -1.49 -12.33 -6.65
C SER A 265 -0.42 -12.70 -7.67
N PRO A 266 0.53 -13.60 -7.31
CA PRO A 266 1.53 -14.10 -8.26
C PRO A 266 0.91 -14.80 -9.46
N ALA A 267 -0.24 -15.48 -9.28
CA ALA A 267 -0.95 -16.13 -10.37
C ALA A 267 -1.47 -15.11 -11.40
N LEU A 268 -2.08 -14.01 -10.94
CA LEU A 268 -2.55 -12.95 -11.83
C LEU A 268 -1.39 -12.24 -12.53
N GLN A 269 -0.30 -11.93 -11.81
CA GLN A 269 0.89 -11.33 -12.41
C GLN A 269 1.49 -12.23 -13.49
N LYS A 270 1.63 -13.54 -13.20
CA LYS A 270 2.16 -14.51 -14.17
C LYS A 270 1.26 -14.63 -15.40
N ALA A 271 -0.06 -14.72 -15.20
CA ALA A 271 -1.01 -14.82 -16.31
C ALA A 271 -1.00 -13.57 -17.20
N LEU A 272 -0.98 -12.38 -16.60
CA LEU A 272 -0.88 -11.12 -17.34
C LEU A 272 0.47 -11.00 -18.07
N ARG A 273 1.60 -11.26 -17.38
CA ARG A 273 2.93 -11.24 -18.03
C ARG A 273 3.00 -12.19 -19.21
N SER A 274 2.55 -13.43 -19.03
CA SER A 274 2.55 -14.44 -20.10
C SER A 274 1.71 -14.01 -21.30
N LEU A 275 0.62 -13.28 -21.07
CA LEU A 275 -0.23 -12.76 -22.14
C LEU A 275 0.42 -11.59 -22.88
N LEU A 276 1.04 -10.65 -22.15
CA LEU A 276 1.65 -9.47 -22.76
C LEU A 276 2.94 -9.81 -23.53
N LEU A 277 3.62 -10.88 -23.14
CA LEU A 277 4.86 -11.33 -23.76
C LEU A 277 4.66 -12.34 -24.89
N SER A 278 3.43 -12.82 -25.15
CA SER A 278 3.20 -13.93 -26.09
C SER A 278 3.61 -13.61 -27.53
N ASP A 279 3.48 -12.34 -27.91
CA ASP A 279 3.67 -11.87 -29.28
C ASP A 279 4.95 -11.04 -29.42
N LEU A 280 5.81 -11.04 -28.38
CA LEU A 280 7.05 -10.25 -28.33
C LEU A 280 8.29 -11.16 -28.39
N GLU A 281 9.39 -10.60 -28.87
CA GLU A 281 10.68 -11.28 -28.87
C GLU A 281 11.26 -11.33 -27.44
N PRO A 282 12.03 -12.36 -27.10
CA PRO A 282 12.66 -12.46 -25.78
C PRO A 282 13.63 -11.29 -25.52
N PRO A 283 13.89 -10.95 -24.24
CA PRO A 283 14.80 -9.87 -23.91
C PRO A 283 16.21 -10.15 -24.46
N CYS A 284 16.84 -9.11 -25.02
CA CYS A 284 18.15 -9.20 -25.66
C CYS A 284 19.24 -8.64 -24.73
N PRO A 285 20.18 -9.46 -24.24
CA PRO A 285 21.23 -9.02 -23.32
C PRO A 285 22.13 -7.89 -23.86
N ASP A 286 22.23 -7.76 -25.17
CA ASP A 286 23.14 -6.83 -25.85
C ASP A 286 22.75 -5.36 -25.64
N TYR A 287 21.50 -5.06 -25.25
CA TYR A 287 21.10 -3.70 -24.89
C TYR A 287 21.78 -3.15 -23.64
N GLY A 288 22.31 -4.01 -22.76
CA GLY A 288 22.95 -3.57 -21.53
C GLY A 288 22.00 -2.91 -20.51
N LEU A 289 20.68 -3.12 -20.65
CA LEU A 289 19.64 -2.53 -19.80
C LEU A 289 18.54 -3.54 -19.45
N GLU A 290 17.88 -3.34 -18.32
CA GLU A 290 16.77 -4.19 -17.86
C GLU A 290 15.50 -3.95 -18.69
N HIS A 291 14.96 -5.00 -19.32
CA HIS A 291 13.71 -4.99 -20.07
C HIS A 291 13.07 -6.39 -20.07
N ASP A 292 11.77 -6.48 -20.39
CA ASP A 292 11.03 -7.76 -20.36
C ASP A 292 10.99 -8.46 -21.73
N ALA A 293 11.07 -7.71 -22.83
CA ALA A 293 10.97 -8.23 -24.20
C ALA A 293 11.51 -7.22 -25.24
N VAL A 294 11.54 -7.62 -26.51
CA VAL A 294 11.86 -6.75 -27.64
C VAL A 294 10.67 -6.70 -28.60
N SER A 295 10.37 -5.51 -29.12
CA SER A 295 9.35 -5.29 -30.16
C SER A 295 9.96 -4.42 -31.25
N GLU A 296 9.98 -4.91 -32.48
CA GLU A 296 10.53 -4.19 -33.65
C GLU A 296 11.96 -3.65 -33.43
N GLY A 297 12.80 -4.43 -32.73
CA GLY A 297 14.17 -4.02 -32.40
C GLY A 297 14.27 -2.94 -31.32
N MET A 298 13.23 -2.76 -30.51
CA MET A 298 13.20 -1.81 -29.39
C MET A 298 12.92 -2.52 -28.06
N PRO A 299 13.61 -2.17 -26.96
CA PRO A 299 13.37 -2.80 -25.67
C PRO A 299 12.00 -2.43 -25.11
N VAL A 300 11.27 -3.43 -24.60
CA VAL A 300 9.93 -3.33 -24.01
C VAL A 300 10.00 -3.56 -22.51
N LEU A 301 9.44 -2.64 -21.73
CA LEU A 301 9.27 -2.78 -20.28
C LEU A 301 7.78 -2.90 -19.92
N LEU A 302 7.42 -3.97 -19.22
CA LEU A 302 6.11 -4.09 -18.60
C LEU A 302 6.07 -3.22 -17.35
N ALA A 303 5.22 -2.20 -17.36
CA ALA A 303 5.12 -1.14 -16.36
C ALA A 303 3.79 -1.16 -15.58
N PHE A 304 2.95 -2.17 -15.80
CA PHE A 304 1.61 -2.26 -15.18
C PHE A 304 1.64 -2.31 -13.63
N ASP A 305 2.75 -2.76 -13.04
CA ASP A 305 2.97 -2.84 -11.58
C ASP A 305 3.54 -1.54 -10.97
N PHE A 306 3.81 -0.53 -11.82
CA PHE A 306 4.30 0.79 -11.48
C PHE A 306 5.45 0.78 -10.46
N ASP A 307 6.48 -0.02 -10.71
CA ASP A 307 7.74 0.08 -9.96
C ASP A 307 8.53 1.33 -10.41
N MET A 308 8.49 2.37 -9.58
CA MET A 308 9.12 3.65 -9.83
C MET A 308 10.64 3.55 -10.01
N LEU A 309 11.30 2.63 -9.29
CA LEU A 309 12.76 2.47 -9.39
C LEU A 309 13.13 1.82 -10.72
N ARG A 310 12.38 0.79 -11.12
CA ARG A 310 12.52 0.11 -12.42
C ARG A 310 12.30 1.07 -13.58
N LEU A 311 11.23 1.87 -13.52
CA LEU A 311 10.91 2.90 -14.52
C LEU A 311 12.03 3.96 -14.65
N SER A 312 12.51 4.47 -13.51
CA SER A 312 13.60 5.45 -13.48
C SER A 312 14.90 4.92 -14.08
N ARG A 313 15.26 3.67 -13.74
CA ARG A 313 16.43 2.98 -14.31
C ARG A 313 16.30 2.77 -15.81
N PHE A 314 15.14 2.29 -16.27
CA PHE A 314 14.88 2.09 -17.69
C PHE A 314 14.99 3.40 -18.49
N ARG A 315 14.34 4.47 -18.02
CA ARG A 315 14.45 5.80 -18.64
C ARG A 315 15.89 6.29 -18.72
N THR A 316 16.64 6.14 -17.62
CA THR A 316 18.04 6.57 -17.55
C THR A 316 18.91 5.76 -18.52
N ALA A 317 18.70 4.45 -18.59
CA ALA A 317 19.43 3.58 -19.51
C ALA A 317 19.14 3.91 -20.97
N LEU A 318 17.87 4.10 -21.34
CA LEU A 318 17.49 4.53 -22.70
C LEU A 318 18.23 5.81 -23.10
N SER A 319 18.22 6.83 -22.23
CA SER A 319 18.93 8.07 -22.47
C SER A 319 20.44 7.89 -22.57
N PHE A 320 21.04 7.01 -21.76
CA PHE A 320 22.47 6.75 -21.76
C PHE A 320 22.93 6.03 -23.03
N HIS A 321 22.14 5.07 -23.51
CA HIS A 321 22.43 4.29 -24.72
C HIS A 321 21.97 4.98 -26.02
N GLY A 322 21.27 6.12 -25.94
CA GLY A 322 20.71 6.80 -27.12
C GLY A 322 19.61 5.97 -27.81
N LEU A 323 18.92 5.14 -27.05
CA LEU A 323 17.83 4.28 -27.52
C LEU A 323 16.49 4.89 -27.16
N ALA A 324 15.46 4.58 -27.96
CA ALA A 324 14.08 4.68 -27.49
C ALA A 324 13.59 3.29 -27.03
N GLY A 325 12.47 3.23 -26.33
CA GLY A 325 11.88 1.97 -25.86
C GLY A 325 10.37 1.96 -25.93
N ASN A 326 9.77 0.90 -25.42
CA ASN A 326 8.33 0.72 -25.34
C ASN A 326 7.92 0.41 -23.89
N LEU A 327 6.80 0.97 -23.45
CA LEU A 327 6.19 0.68 -22.16
C LEU A 327 4.82 0.05 -22.37
N VAL A 328 4.52 -0.98 -21.58
CA VAL A 328 3.18 -1.56 -21.51
C VAL A 328 2.63 -1.33 -20.10
N CYS A 329 1.63 -0.46 -19.96
CA CYS A 329 1.07 -0.06 -18.67
C CYS A 329 -0.47 -0.13 -18.69
N PHE A 330 -1.14 0.11 -17.57
CA PHE A 330 -2.59 0.34 -17.60
C PHE A 330 -2.93 1.72 -18.18
N ASP A 331 -4.09 1.83 -18.82
CA ASP A 331 -4.62 3.07 -19.39
C ASP A 331 -4.56 4.29 -18.44
N PHE A 332 -4.92 4.12 -17.16
CA PHE A 332 -4.88 5.19 -16.16
C PHE A 332 -3.46 5.66 -15.82
N GLN A 333 -2.43 4.86 -16.10
CA GLN A 333 -1.01 5.18 -15.84
C GLN A 333 -0.39 5.97 -17.00
N LYS A 334 -0.92 5.82 -18.22
CA LYS A 334 -0.36 6.42 -19.45
C LYS A 334 -0.09 7.91 -19.36
N PRO A 335 -0.99 8.79 -18.88
CA PRO A 335 -0.74 10.24 -18.88
C PRO A 335 0.54 10.62 -18.13
N VAL A 336 0.78 9.98 -16.99
CA VAL A 336 1.95 10.25 -16.15
C VAL A 336 3.22 9.62 -16.72
N LEU A 337 3.15 8.40 -17.25
CA LEU A 337 4.30 7.78 -17.90
C LEU A 337 4.69 8.54 -19.17
N GLN A 338 3.72 9.04 -19.96
CA GLN A 338 4.00 9.87 -21.13
C GLN A 338 4.71 11.17 -20.73
N GLN A 339 4.24 11.83 -19.67
CA GLN A 339 4.87 13.03 -19.16
C GLN A 339 6.29 12.75 -18.64
N TYR A 340 6.50 11.62 -17.96
CA TYR A 340 7.80 11.27 -17.40
C TYR A 340 8.80 10.84 -18.50
N PHE A 341 8.40 10.03 -19.46
CA PHE A 341 9.31 9.53 -20.50
C PHE A 341 9.47 10.49 -21.69
N GLY A 342 8.48 11.35 -21.96
CA GLY A 342 8.48 12.19 -23.16
C GLY A 342 8.57 11.34 -24.43
N ASP A 343 9.53 11.65 -25.30
CA ASP A 343 9.78 10.91 -26.54
C ASP A 343 10.72 9.70 -26.34
N ALA A 344 11.21 9.46 -25.12
CA ALA A 344 12.14 8.36 -24.85
C ALA A 344 11.48 6.97 -24.96
N ALA A 345 10.15 6.89 -24.80
CA ALA A 345 9.44 5.62 -24.97
C ALA A 345 8.02 5.79 -25.52
N ALA A 346 7.62 4.90 -26.43
CA ALA A 346 6.23 4.76 -26.83
C ALA A 346 5.44 3.97 -25.77
N ILE A 347 4.13 4.21 -25.67
CA ILE A 347 3.28 3.65 -24.61
C ILE A 347 2.08 2.91 -25.19
N GLU A 348 2.06 1.61 -24.91
CA GLU A 348 0.92 0.71 -25.12
C GLU A 348 0.15 0.52 -23.81
N THR A 349 -1.17 0.41 -23.91
CA THR A 349 -2.06 0.39 -22.75
C THR A 349 -2.91 -0.86 -22.66
N ILE A 350 -2.97 -1.40 -21.46
CA ILE A 350 -3.94 -2.40 -21.02
C ILE A 350 -5.17 -1.64 -20.52
N ASP A 351 -6.32 -1.91 -21.12
CA ASP A 351 -7.61 -1.40 -20.65
C ASP A 351 -7.94 -2.06 -19.30
N LEU A 352 -8.03 -1.25 -18.25
CA LEU A 352 -8.22 -1.74 -16.89
C LEU A 352 -9.54 -2.52 -16.75
N TYR A 353 -10.61 -2.03 -17.38
CA TYR A 353 -11.92 -2.66 -17.32
C TYR A 353 -11.94 -4.03 -18.03
N LYS A 354 -11.28 -4.14 -19.18
CA LYS A 354 -11.10 -5.43 -19.87
C LYS A 354 -10.26 -6.40 -19.03
N PHE A 355 -9.23 -5.90 -18.35
CA PHE A 355 -8.44 -6.71 -17.42
C PHE A 355 -9.32 -7.24 -16.28
N GLU A 356 -10.09 -6.37 -15.62
CA GLU A 356 -10.99 -6.76 -14.53
C GLU A 356 -11.97 -7.86 -14.98
N ARG A 357 -12.65 -7.66 -16.11
CA ARG A 357 -13.60 -8.64 -16.69
C ARG A 357 -12.99 -9.98 -17.03
N ARG A 358 -11.72 -10.02 -17.41
CA ARG A 358 -11.04 -11.24 -17.84
C ARG A 358 -10.41 -12.01 -16.69
N PHE A 359 -9.89 -11.30 -15.69
CA PHE A 359 -9.00 -11.88 -14.68
C PHE A 359 -9.56 -11.88 -13.26
N LEU A 360 -10.55 -11.04 -12.95
CA LEU A 360 -11.05 -10.85 -11.58
C LEU A 360 -12.51 -11.30 -11.39
N HIS A 361 -13.13 -11.84 -12.44
CA HIS A 361 -14.51 -12.30 -12.47
C HIS A 361 -14.63 -13.79 -12.76
#